data_AF-A0A382ZSL8-F1
#
_entry.id   AF-A0A382ZSL8-F1
#
_cell.length_a   1.000
_cell.length_b   1.000
_cell.length_c   1.000
_cell.angle_alpha   90.00
_cell.angle_beta   90.00
_cell.angle_gamma   90.00
#
_symmetry.space_group_name_H-M   'P 1'
#
loop_
_entity.id
_entity.type
_entity.pdbx_description
1 polymer ?
#
loop_
_entity_poly.entity_id
_entity_poly.type
_entity_poly.pdbx_seq_one_letter_code
_entity_poly.pdbx_strand_id
1 'polypeptide(L)' 'VAILFPVKTLYLDIFSGISGDMFLGAMLDLGVEFEVLEAELKKLKLEGYTLSANRRQKCAIDGVKFDVHLACGGEGD' A
#
# COMPACT_ATOMS: atom_id res chain seq x y z
N VAL A 1 -30.87 -18.76 -16.01
CA VAL A 1 -30.49 -17.34 -16.10
C VAL A 1 -29.29 -17.13 -15.21
N ALA A 2 -28.09 -16.97 -15.76
CA ALA A 2 -26.91 -16.66 -14.97
C ALA A 2 -26.83 -15.14 -14.81
N ILE A 3 -26.90 -14.66 -13.57
CA ILE A 3 -26.68 -13.24 -13.26
C ILE A 3 -25.16 -13.05 -13.27
N LEU A 4 -24.62 -12.46 -14.34
CA LEU A 4 -23.21 -12.08 -14.39
C LEU A 4 -23.04 -10.78 -13.59
N PHE A 5 -22.45 -10.89 -12.39
CA PHE A 5 -22.07 -9.70 -11.65
C PHE A 5 -20.89 -9.02 -12.36
N PRO A 6 -20.91 -7.68 -12.52
CA PRO A 6 -19.81 -6.98 -13.14
C PRO A 6 -18.54 -7.14 -12.29
N VAL A 7 -17.47 -7.60 -12.93
CA VAL A 7 -16.13 -7.60 -12.34
C VAL A 7 -15.68 -6.16 -12.13
N LYS A 8 -15.23 -5.83 -10.91
CA LYS A 8 -14.59 -4.54 -10.64
C LYS A 8 -13.15 -4.62 -11.12
N THR A 9 -12.79 -3.84 -12.13
CA THR A 9 -11.44 -3.82 -12.70
C THR A 9 -10.67 -2.63 -12.16
N LEU A 10 -9.49 -2.88 -11.59
CA LEU A 10 -8.50 -1.84 -11.33
C LEU A 10 -7.65 -1.66 -12.59
N TYR A 11 -7.71 -0.48 -13.18
CA TYR A 11 -6.88 -0.11 -14.33
C TYR A 11 -5.80 0.87 -13.89
N LEU A 12 -4.53 0.57 -14.20
CA LEU A 12 -3.37 1.39 -13.85
C LEU A 12 -2.77 1.99 -15.12
N ASP A 13 -2.91 3.29 -15.30
CA ASP A 13 -2.22 4.04 -16.35
C ASP A 13 -0.90 4.62 -15.80
N ILE A 14 0.16 3.83 -15.85
CA ILE A 14 1.44 4.12 -15.19
C ILE A 14 2.59 4.13 -16.21
N PHE A 15 2.72 5.21 -16.97
CA PHE A 15 3.72 5.34 -18.04
C PHE A 15 5.18 5.10 -17.57
N SER A 16 5.48 5.42 -16.30
CA SER A 16 6.81 5.28 -15.69
C SER A 16 6.88 4.17 -14.62
N GLY A 17 5.83 3.36 -14.49
CA GLY A 17 5.66 2.48 -13.33
C GLY A 17 5.18 3.19 -12.07
N ILE A 18 4.96 2.40 -11.01
CA ILE A 18 4.52 2.84 -9.68
C ILE A 18 5.41 2.16 -8.63
N SER A 19 5.85 2.89 -7.61
CA SER A 19 6.63 2.29 -6.51
C SER A 19 5.74 1.40 -5.64
N GLY A 20 6.37 0.46 -4.92
CA GLY A 20 5.63 -0.50 -4.09
C GLY A 20 4.79 0.17 -3.01
N ASP A 21 5.34 1.16 -2.31
CA ASP A 21 4.64 1.93 -1.27
C ASP A 21 3.47 2.75 -1.84
N MET A 22 3.63 3.33 -3.03
CA MET A 22 2.55 4.05 -3.71
C MET A 22 1.43 3.09 -4.14
N PHE A 23 1.77 1.90 -4.62
CA PHE A 23 0.78 0.88 -4.99
C PHE A 23 0.01 0.38 -3.76
N LEU A 24 0.71 0.06 -2.66
CA LEU A 24 0.08 -0.34 -1.40
C LEU A 24 -0.79 0.77 -0.82
N GLY A 25 -0.32 2.03 -0.85
CA GLY A 25 -1.12 3.19 -0.47
C GLY A 25 -2.40 3.30 -1.27
N ALA A 26 -2.34 3.12 -2.60
CA ALA A 26 -3.53 3.13 -3.46
C ALA A 26 -4.50 1.98 -3.13
N MET A 27 -4.01 0.79 -2.78
CA MET A 27 -4.87 -0.33 -2.38
C MET A 27 -5.63 -0.04 -1.08
N LEU A 28 -4.94 0.54 -0.09
CA LEU A 28 -5.57 0.98 1.15
C LEU A 28 -6.61 2.08 0.89
N ASP A 29 -6.31 3.01 -0.01
CA ASP A 29 -7.25 4.06 -0.42
C ASP A 29 -8.53 3.52 -1.08
N LEU A 30 -8.40 2.43 -1.85
CA LEU A 30 -9.51 1.72 -2.48
C LEU A 30 -10.34 0.86 -1.51
N GLY A 31 -9.93 0.77 -0.25
CA GLY A 31 -10.65 0.08 0.82
C GLY A 31 -10.09 -1.29 1.22
N VAL A 32 -8.83 -1.60 0.88
CA VAL A 32 -8.15 -2.74 1.51
C VAL A 32 -7.86 -2.39 2.98
N GLU A 33 -8.26 -3.25 3.90
CA GLU A 33 -8.00 -3.09 5.33
C GLU A 33 -6.51 -3.21 5.64
N PHE A 34 -6.00 -2.32 6.49
CA PHE A 34 -4.57 -2.26 6.82
C PHE A 34 -4.09 -3.54 7.52
N GLU A 35 -4.90 -4.10 8.40
CA GLU A 35 -4.60 -5.32 9.15
C GLU A 35 -4.46 -6.55 8.22
N VAL A 36 -5.25 -6.59 7.14
CA VAL A 36 -5.16 -7.65 6.14
C VAL A 36 -3.85 -7.52 5.38
N LEU A 37 -3.50 -6.31 4.93
CA LEU A 37 -2.22 -6.05 4.27
C LEU A 37 -1.04 -6.40 5.19
N GLU A 38 -1.10 -5.99 6.46
CA GLU A 38 -0.06 -6.28 7.46
C GLU A 38 0.09 -7.80 7.68
N ALA A 39 -1.02 -8.54 7.76
CA ALA A 39 -1.00 -9.99 7.92
C ALA A 39 -0.38 -10.71 6.70
N GLU A 40 -0.65 -10.21 5.48
CA GLU A 40 -0.03 -10.76 4.26
C GLU A 40 1.47 -10.45 4.20
N LEU A 41 1.90 -9.23 4.55
CA LEU A 41 3.32 -8.86 4.60
C LEU A 41 4.11 -9.64 5.64
N LYS A 42 3.49 -9.99 6.78
CA LYS A 42 4.11 -10.85 7.82
C LYS A 42 4.52 -12.23 7.28
N LYS A 43 3.87 -12.74 6.23
CA LYS A 43 4.22 -14.04 5.63
C LYS A 43 5.61 -14.07 4.99
N LEU A 44 6.17 -12.90 4.67
CA LEU A 44 7.54 -12.76 4.17
C LEU A 44 8.60 -13.05 5.24
N LYS A 45 8.22 -13.09 6.54
CA LYS A 45 9.12 -13.32 7.67
C LYS A 45 10.29 -12.33 7.73
N LEU A 46 10.00 -11.08 7.39
CA LEU A 46 10.93 -9.97 7.52
C LEU A 46 10.74 -9.33 8.90
N GLU A 47 11.84 -9.01 9.56
CA GLU A 47 11.87 -8.35 10.87
C GLU A 47 12.51 -6.96 10.76
N GLY A 48 12.50 -6.18 11.84
CA GLY A 48 13.21 -4.90 11.89
C GLY A 48 12.50 -3.75 11.18
N TYR A 49 11.18 -3.82 11.00
CA TYR A 49 10.40 -2.69 10.50
C TYR A 49 9.03 -2.60 11.18
N THR A 50 8.44 -1.41 11.08
CA THR A 50 7.05 -1.13 11.43
C THR A 50 6.37 -0.47 10.25
N LEU A 51 5.06 -0.69 10.12
CA LEU A 51 4.27 -0.14 9.02
C LEU A 51 3.37 0.97 9.54
N SER A 52 3.13 1.98 8.72
CA SER A 52 2.11 2.98 8.99
C SER A 52 1.39 3.37 7.71
N ALA A 53 0.09 3.63 7.82
CA ALA A 53 -0.71 4.14 6.73
C ALA A 53 -1.54 5.32 7.24
N ASN A 54 -1.44 6.47 6.57
CA ASN A 54 -2.14 7.67 6.98
C ASN A 54 -2.68 8.41 5.76
N ARG A 55 -3.89 8.97 5.86
CA ARG A 55 -4.39 9.92 4.86
C ARG A 55 -3.50 11.16 4.86
N ARG A 56 -3.09 11.59 3.66
CA ARG A 56 -2.21 12.73 3.44
C ARG A 56 -2.69 13.48 2.21
N GLN A 57 -2.67 14.80 2.32
CA GLN A 57 -2.87 15.70 1.19
C GLN A 57 -1.53 16.33 0.80
N LYS A 58 -1.19 16.30 -0.49
CA LYS A 58 -0.01 16.96 -1.05
C LYS A 58 -0.41 17.66 -2.34
N CYS A 59 -0.12 18.96 -2.46
CA CYS A 59 -0.45 19.73 -3.66
C CYS A 59 -1.92 19.59 -4.08
N ALA A 60 -2.84 19.64 -3.11
CA ALA A 60 -4.29 19.43 -3.28
C ALA A 60 -4.72 18.00 -3.70
N ILE A 61 -3.81 17.04 -3.82
CA ILE A 61 -4.11 15.63 -4.08
C ILE A 61 -4.18 14.90 -2.74
N ASP A 62 -5.28 14.19 -2.50
CA ASP A 62 -5.51 13.41 -1.29
C ASP A 62 -5.32 11.90 -1.57
N GLY A 63 -4.78 11.17 -0.59
CA GLY A 63 -4.64 9.73 -0.66
C GLY A 63 -3.98 9.14 0.59
N VAL A 64 -3.86 7.82 0.66
CA VAL A 64 -3.12 7.13 1.73
C VAL A 64 -1.62 7.08 1.42
N LYS A 65 -0.82 7.57 2.36
CA LYS A 65 0.64 7.37 2.38
C LYS A 65 0.95 6.14 3.22
N PHE A 66 1.49 5.12 2.58
CA PHE A 66 2.03 3.93 3.22
C PHE A 66 3.53 4.14 3.45
N ASP A 67 4.00 3.95 4.68
CA ASP A 67 5.39 4.11 5.07
C ASP A 67 5.90 2.85 5.79
N VAL A 68 7.13 2.46 5.47
CA VAL A 68 7.88 1.41 6.16
C VAL A 68 8.96 2.11 6.98
N HIS A 69 8.89 1.98 8.30
CA HIS A 69 9.88 2.54 9.22
C HIS A 69 10.79 1.43 9.71
N LEU A 70 12.07 1.51 9.40
CA LEU A 70 13.05 0.54 9.90
C LEU A 70 13.26 0.75 11.40
N ALA A 71 13.19 -0.33 12.17
CA ALA A 71 13.61 -0.33 13.56
C ALA A 71 15.14 -0.25 13.57
N CYS A 72 15.68 0.82 14.16
CA CYS A 72 17.09 1.18 14.10
C CYS A 72 18.05 -0.02 14.27
N GLY A 73 18.71 -0.39 13.17
CA GLY A 73 20.05 -0.97 13.13
C GLY A 73 20.87 -0.03 12.25
N GLY A 74 21.93 0.55 12.80
CA GLY A 74 22.72 1.56 12.11
C GLY A 74 23.34 1.06 10.81
N GLU A 75 23.59 1.99 9.90
CA GLU A 75 24.89 2.14 9.26
C GLU A 75 24.94 3.59 8.75
N GLY A 76 25.78 4.41 9.38
CA GLY A 76 26.53 5.36 8.60
C GLY A 76 27.61 4.57 7.90
N ASP A 77 27.53 4.51 6.58
CA ASP A 77 28.64 4.45 5.62
C ASP A 77 28.09 4.84 4.23
#